data_AF-A0A7C2SET6-F1
#
_entry.id   AF-A0A7C2SET6-F1
#
_cell.length_a   1.000
_cell.length_b   1.000
_cell.length_c   1.000
_cell.angle_alpha   90.00
_cell.angle_beta   90.00
_cell.angle_gamma   90.00
#
_symmetry.space_group_name_H-M   'P 1'
#
loop_
_entity.id
_entity.type
_entity.pdbx_description
1 polymer ?
#
loop_
_entity_poly.entity_id
_entity_poly.type
_entity_poly.pdbx_seq_one_letter_code
_entity_poly.pdbx_strand_id
1 'polypeptide(L)'
;MAMAYLHRRGARVEVRESVATPRGPRSRVLASFSGPLTPEVLAQAERKAARPFDPIALERRARAAGIEVRPVGHEPEARALLARLRRRDPVDPRLVALLREALQRAASAPLPEDVADVADWIGASDRERGVALHDLLGLAERILAATPERRLAPELAFPRFSSERRAA
;
A
#
# COMPACT_ATOMS: atom_id res chain seq x y z
N MET A 1 -1.50 -25.06 -9.95
CA MET A 1 -1.45 -23.64 -9.54
C MET A 1 -0.83 -23.54 -8.16
N ALA A 2 0.04 -22.56 -7.92
CA ALA A 2 0.53 -22.25 -6.58
C ALA A 2 -0.04 -20.90 -6.14
N MET A 3 -0.47 -20.80 -4.89
CA MET A 3 -1.12 -19.59 -4.36
C MET A 3 -0.55 -19.26 -2.99
N ALA A 4 -0.03 -18.03 -2.84
CA ALA A 4 0.42 -17.51 -1.55
C ALA A 4 -0.75 -16.90 -0.76
N TYR A 5 -0.76 -17.13 0.55
CA TYR A 5 -1.80 -16.65 1.46
C TYR A 5 -1.27 -16.46 2.88
N LEU A 6 -2.01 -15.73 3.71
CA LEU A 6 -1.68 -15.49 5.12
C LEU A 6 -2.48 -16.43 6.01
N HIS A 7 -1.83 -16.95 7.05
CA HIS A 7 -2.47 -17.77 8.07
C HIS A 7 -2.06 -17.26 9.46
N ARG A 8 -3.05 -16.97 10.33
CA ARG A 8 -2.80 -16.53 11.70
C ARG A 8 -2.79 -17.73 12.64
N ARG A 9 -1.74 -17.85 13.44
CA ARG A 9 -1.55 -18.87 14.48
C ARG A 9 -1.26 -18.18 15.81
N GLY A 10 -2.32 -17.83 16.53
CA GLY A 10 -2.21 -17.04 17.77
C GLY A 10 -1.61 -15.66 17.50
N ALA A 11 -0.52 -15.34 18.20
CA ALA A 11 0.23 -14.09 18.03
C ALA A 11 1.14 -14.07 16.78
N ARG A 12 1.33 -15.21 16.12
CA ARG A 12 2.21 -15.35 14.96
C ARG A 12 1.40 -15.39 13.67
N VAL A 13 1.94 -14.81 12.61
CA VAL A 13 1.39 -14.89 11.25
C VAL A 13 2.37 -15.63 10.36
N GLU A 14 1.84 -16.49 9.49
CA GLU A 14 2.59 -17.26 8.51
C GLU A 14 2.20 -16.83 7.09
N VAL A 15 3.19 -16.59 6.24
CA VAL A 15 3.01 -16.55 4.79
C VAL A 15 3.16 -17.99 4.31
N ARG A 16 2.12 -18.53 3.69
CA ARG A 16 2.07 -19.92 3.22
C ARG A 16 1.83 -19.96 1.72
N GLU A 17 2.34 -21.01 1.08
CA GLU A 17 2.04 -21.36 -0.30
C GLU A 17 1.25 -22.66 -0.31
N SER A 18 0.21 -22.73 -1.13
CA SER A 18 -0.45 -23.99 -1.48
C SER A 18 0.13 -24.49 -2.81
N VAL A 19 0.71 -25.69 -2.83
CA VAL A 19 1.33 -26.30 -4.00
C VAL A 19 0.58 -27.59 -4.36
N ALA A 20 0.21 -27.75 -5.62
CA ALA A 20 -0.38 -28.98 -6.13
C ALA A 20 0.70 -30.08 -6.24
N THR A 21 0.46 -31.24 -5.63
CA THR A 21 1.33 -32.42 -5.73
C THR A 21 0.55 -33.62 -6.24
N PRO A 22 1.19 -34.71 -6.72
CA PRO A 22 0.50 -35.94 -7.12
C PRO A 22 -0.34 -36.57 -6.00
N ARG A 23 -0.04 -36.27 -4.72
CA ARG A 23 -0.79 -36.74 -3.54
C ARG A 23 -1.79 -35.69 -3.01
N GLY A 24 -2.15 -34.70 -3.83
CA GLY A 24 -3.06 -33.60 -3.50
C GLY A 24 -2.37 -32.28 -3.13
N PRO A 25 -3.14 -31.22 -2.82
CA PRO A 25 -2.60 -29.93 -2.41
C PRO A 25 -1.84 -30.05 -1.07
N ARG A 26 -0.65 -29.46 -1.01
CA ARG A 26 0.17 -29.38 0.21
C ARG A 26 0.49 -27.93 0.52
N SER A 27 0.36 -27.55 1.78
CA SER A 27 0.71 -26.20 2.20
C SER A 27 2.08 -26.14 2.85
N ARG A 28 2.92 -25.25 2.33
CA ARG A 28 4.27 -24.97 2.82
C ARG A 28 4.32 -23.58 3.43
N VAL A 29 5.05 -23.45 4.53
CA VAL A 29 5.34 -22.14 5.15
C VAL A 29 6.53 -21.50 4.43
N LEU A 30 6.37 -20.26 3.97
CA LEU A 30 7.40 -19.47 3.33
C LEU A 30 8.13 -18.58 4.35
N ALA A 31 7.35 -17.82 5.14
CA ALA A 31 7.87 -16.97 6.20
C ALA A 31 6.92 -16.96 7.40
N SER A 32 7.43 -16.62 8.58
CA SER A 32 6.63 -16.54 9.79
C SER A 32 7.13 -15.43 10.68
N PHE A 33 6.26 -14.52 11.09
CA PHE A 33 6.61 -13.28 11.78
C PHE A 33 5.63 -12.99 12.92
N SER A 34 6.08 -12.18 13.88
CA SER A 34 5.27 -11.65 14.98
C SER A 34 5.29 -10.13 14.86
N GLY A 35 4.12 -9.49 14.74
CA GLY A 35 4.00 -8.05 14.52
C GLY A 35 3.65 -7.69 13.06
N PRO A 36 4.16 -6.57 12.52
CA PRO A 36 3.77 -6.09 11.20
C PRO A 36 4.33 -6.97 10.07
N LEU A 37 3.57 -7.06 8.99
CA LEU A 37 4.06 -7.55 7.71
C LEU A 37 5.00 -6.49 7.13
N THR A 38 6.29 -6.81 7.04
CA THR A 38 7.31 -5.92 6.52
C THR A 38 7.81 -6.37 5.14
N PRO A 39 8.50 -5.50 4.38
CA PRO A 39 9.08 -5.86 3.10
C PRO A 39 10.09 -7.00 3.21
N GLU A 40 10.83 -7.08 4.33
CA GLU A 40 11.80 -8.15 4.57
C GLU A 40 11.12 -9.52 4.71
N VAL A 41 9.93 -9.56 5.33
CA VAL A 41 9.10 -10.77 5.42
C VAL A 41 8.62 -11.18 4.03
N LEU A 42 8.15 -10.22 3.21
CA LEU A 42 7.72 -10.48 1.84
C LEU A 42 8.88 -10.99 0.98
N ALA A 43 10.04 -10.33 1.04
CA ALA A 43 11.25 -10.76 0.34
C ALA A 43 11.74 -12.13 0.80
N GLN A 44 11.64 -12.44 2.10
CA GLN A 44 11.96 -13.77 2.63
C GLN A 44 11.00 -14.83 2.09
N ALA A 45 9.70 -14.52 2.03
CA ALA A 45 8.71 -15.44 1.50
C ALA A 45 8.92 -15.68 0.01
N GLU A 46 9.19 -14.62 -0.76
CA GLU A 46 9.44 -14.67 -2.20
C GLU A 46 10.65 -15.55 -2.55
N ARG A 47 11.77 -15.39 -1.82
CA ARG A 47 12.96 -16.26 -1.99
C ARG A 47 12.68 -17.76 -1.81
N LYS A 48 11.62 -18.11 -1.07
CA LYS A 48 11.27 -19.51 -0.75
C LYS A 48 10.07 -20.02 -1.55
N ALA A 49 9.35 -19.15 -2.23
CA ALA A 49 8.15 -19.49 -2.97
C ALA A 49 8.52 -20.32 -4.20
N ALA A 50 7.72 -21.34 -4.53
CA ALA A 50 7.93 -22.09 -5.76
C ALA A 50 7.54 -21.26 -6.99
N ARG A 51 6.64 -20.29 -6.83
CA ARG A 51 6.27 -19.33 -7.87
C ARG A 51 6.21 -17.90 -7.32
N PRO A 52 6.45 -16.88 -8.15
CA PRO A 52 6.19 -15.50 -7.78
C PRO A 52 4.73 -15.33 -7.32
N PHE A 53 4.52 -14.50 -6.30
CA PHE A 53 3.21 -14.08 -5.85
C PHE A 53 3.11 -12.55 -5.90
N ASP A 54 1.88 -12.03 -5.94
CA ASP A 54 1.63 -10.60 -5.90
C ASP A 54 1.77 -10.07 -4.45
N PRO A 55 2.83 -9.30 -4.12
CA PRO A 55 3.03 -8.78 -2.78
C PRO A 55 1.95 -7.75 -2.40
N ILE A 56 1.44 -6.95 -3.36
CA ILE A 56 0.41 -5.93 -3.12
C ILE A 56 -0.92 -6.60 -2.74
N ALA A 57 -1.29 -7.68 -3.45
CA ALA A 57 -2.46 -8.46 -3.09
C ALA A 57 -2.34 -9.09 -1.69
N LEU A 58 -1.13 -9.54 -1.32
CA LEU A 58 -0.87 -10.11 0.01
C LEU A 58 -0.96 -9.05 1.11
N GLU A 59 -0.42 -7.85 0.89
CA GLU A 59 -0.56 -6.71 1.80
C GLU A 59 -2.02 -6.29 1.97
N ARG A 60 -2.80 -6.21 0.88
CA ARG A 60 -4.23 -5.91 0.96
C ARG A 60 -4.97 -6.91 1.83
N ARG A 61 -4.66 -8.21 1.68
CA ARG A 61 -5.20 -9.27 2.54
C ARG A 61 -4.74 -9.14 3.98
N ALA A 62 -3.48 -8.76 4.22
CA ALA A 62 -2.96 -8.50 5.56
C ALA A 62 -3.76 -7.40 6.25
N ARG A 63 -3.95 -6.25 5.58
CA ARG A 63 -4.75 -5.13 6.08
C ARG A 63 -6.20 -5.56 6.37
N ALA A 64 -6.83 -6.29 5.45
CA ALA A 64 -8.18 -6.81 5.64
C ALA A 64 -8.29 -7.79 6.83
N ALA A 65 -7.21 -8.51 7.14
CA ALA A 65 -7.13 -9.43 8.27
C ALA A 65 -6.62 -8.77 9.58
N GLY A 66 -6.58 -7.43 9.64
CA GLY A 66 -6.13 -6.68 10.82
C GLY A 66 -4.65 -6.94 11.17
N ILE A 67 -3.82 -7.22 10.17
CA ILE A 67 -2.36 -7.32 10.31
C ILE A 67 -1.78 -5.98 9.88
N GLU A 68 -1.01 -5.34 10.76
CA GLU A 68 -0.28 -4.11 10.43
C GLU A 68 0.66 -4.38 9.26
N VAL A 69 0.68 -3.50 8.26
CA VAL A 69 1.61 -3.57 7.13
C VAL A 69 2.54 -2.37 7.23
N ARG A 70 3.84 -2.63 7.31
CA ARG A 70 4.86 -1.58 7.35
C ARG A 70 5.45 -1.39 5.96
N PRO A 71 5.34 -0.21 5.33
CA PRO A 71 5.95 0.05 4.03
C PRO A 71 7.48 0.12 4.14
N VAL A 72 8.15 -0.01 2.99
CA VAL A 72 9.61 0.22 2.87
C VAL A 72 9.94 1.63 3.37
N GLY A 73 10.98 1.75 4.20
CA GLY A 73 11.41 2.98 4.86
C GLY A 73 11.94 4.11 3.97
N HIS A 74 11.56 4.18 2.68
CA HIS A 74 11.83 5.33 1.79
C HIS A 74 10.69 6.36 1.76
N GLU A 75 9.61 6.07 2.49
CA GLU A 75 8.49 7.00 2.60
C GLU A 75 8.87 8.36 3.22
N PRO A 76 9.81 8.47 4.19
CA PRO A 76 10.21 9.77 4.72
C PRO A 76 10.84 10.67 3.66
N GLU A 77 11.79 10.17 2.87
CA GLU A 77 12.47 10.94 1.83
C GLU A 77 11.53 11.28 0.67
N ALA A 78 10.68 10.34 0.27
CA ALA A 78 9.65 10.58 -0.75
C ALA A 78 8.63 11.63 -0.28
N ARG A 79 8.15 11.53 0.97
CA ARG A 79 7.27 12.53 1.58
C ARG A 79 7.97 13.88 1.69
N ALA A 80 9.25 13.92 2.05
CA ALA A 80 10.03 15.15 2.13
C ALA A 80 10.21 15.81 0.75
N LEU A 81 10.49 15.02 -0.29
CA LEU A 81 10.55 15.51 -1.67
C LEU A 81 9.19 16.05 -2.12
N LEU A 82 8.10 15.33 -1.89
CA LEU A 82 6.75 15.80 -2.20
C LEU A 82 6.40 17.09 -1.46
N ALA A 83 6.82 17.22 -0.20
CA ALA A 83 6.62 18.44 0.58
C ALA A 83 7.42 19.63 0.02
N ARG A 84 8.66 19.40 -0.45
CA ARG A 84 9.45 20.43 -1.15
C ARG A 84 8.79 20.86 -2.46
N LEU A 85 8.34 19.90 -3.26
CA LEU A 85 7.62 20.18 -4.51
C LEU A 85 6.33 20.97 -4.24
N ARG A 86 5.57 20.66 -3.19
CA ARG A 86 4.39 21.43 -2.78
C ARG A 86 4.70 22.89 -2.53
N ARG A 87 5.75 23.17 -1.76
CA ARG A 87 6.17 24.53 -1.39
C ARG A 87 6.87 25.30 -2.51
N ARG A 88 7.07 24.68 -3.68
CA ARG A 88 7.88 25.22 -4.77
C ARG A 88 9.34 25.50 -4.34
N ASP A 89 9.83 24.73 -3.37
CA ASP A 89 11.22 24.82 -2.92
C ASP A 89 12.14 24.42 -4.08
N PRO A 90 13.30 25.07 -4.26
CA PRO A 90 14.27 24.66 -5.26
C PRO A 90 14.71 23.21 -5.01
N VAL A 91 14.76 22.42 -6.08
CA VAL A 91 15.21 21.03 -6.06
C VAL A 91 16.61 20.99 -6.68
N ASP A 92 17.48 20.18 -6.08
CA ASP A 92 18.84 19.98 -6.60
C ASP A 92 18.79 19.53 -8.08
N PRO A 93 19.54 20.17 -9.00
CA PRO A 93 19.48 19.85 -10.43
C PRO A 93 19.82 18.40 -10.77
N ARG A 94 20.71 17.76 -10.01
CA ARG A 94 21.04 16.34 -10.18
C ARG A 94 19.87 15.46 -9.78
N LEU A 95 19.17 15.80 -8.70
CA LEU A 95 17.94 15.12 -8.31
C LEU A 95 16.84 15.27 -9.37
N VAL A 96 16.72 16.46 -9.98
CA VAL A 96 15.78 16.68 -11.10
C VAL A 96 16.10 15.76 -12.29
N ALA A 97 17.37 15.61 -12.64
CA ALA A 97 17.79 14.70 -13.71
C ALA A 97 17.41 13.24 -13.39
N LEU A 98 17.72 12.78 -12.18
CA LEU A 98 17.37 11.41 -11.73
C LEU A 98 15.86 11.17 -11.71
N LEU A 99 15.06 12.15 -11.30
CA LEU A 99 13.60 12.05 -11.30
C LEU A 99 13.04 11.95 -12.72
N ARG A 100 13.57 12.72 -13.67
CA ARG A 100 13.17 12.62 -15.08
C ARG A 100 13.45 11.24 -15.65
N GLU A 101 14.63 10.68 -15.40
CA GLU A 101 14.98 9.32 -15.82
C GLU A 101 14.09 8.25 -15.18
N ALA A 102 13.78 8.39 -13.89
CA ALA A 102 12.88 7.48 -13.19
C ALA A 102 11.45 7.55 -13.75
N LEU A 103 10.93 8.75 -14.01
CA LEU A 103 9.59 8.95 -14.56
C LEU A 103 9.46 8.43 -16.00
N GLN A 104 10.49 8.61 -16.83
CA GLN A 104 10.53 8.05 -18.18
C GLN A 104 10.47 6.52 -18.15
N ARG A 105 11.16 5.88 -17.20
CA ARG A 105 11.09 4.42 -17.01
C ARG A 105 9.77 3.95 -16.41
N ALA A 106 9.12 4.79 -15.61
CA ALA A 106 7.83 4.50 -14.99
C ALA A 106 6.63 4.72 -15.95
N ALA A 107 6.84 5.35 -17.11
CA ALA A 107 5.80 5.63 -18.09
C ALA A 107 5.25 4.34 -18.71
N SER A 108 4.28 3.73 -18.04
CA SER A 108 3.40 2.66 -18.54
C SER A 108 2.07 2.65 -17.76
N ALA A 109 1.60 3.80 -17.29
CA ALA A 109 0.19 3.92 -16.92
C ALA A 109 -0.62 4.00 -18.23
N PRO A 110 -1.71 3.24 -18.39
CA PRO A 110 -2.59 3.42 -19.53
C PRO A 110 -3.04 4.88 -19.58
N LEU A 111 -3.08 5.44 -20.79
CA LEU A 111 -3.78 6.72 -21.02
C LEU A 111 -5.22 6.59 -20.47
N PRO A 112 -5.80 7.66 -19.91
CA PRO A 112 -7.23 7.68 -19.60
C PRO A 112 -8.04 7.18 -20.80
N GLU A 113 -9.05 6.36 -20.55
CA GLU A 113 -9.84 5.74 -21.62
C GLU A 113 -10.61 6.78 -22.45
N ASP A 114 -10.93 7.93 -21.85
CA ASP A 114 -11.61 9.04 -22.52
C ASP A 114 -10.62 10.15 -22.93
N VAL A 115 -10.66 10.51 -24.22
CA VAL A 115 -9.87 11.62 -24.78
C VAL A 115 -10.34 12.96 -24.22
N ALA A 116 -11.60 13.09 -23.81
CA ALA A 116 -12.13 14.28 -23.17
C ALA A 116 -11.39 14.59 -21.85
N ASP A 117 -10.97 13.57 -21.10
CA ASP A 117 -10.27 13.73 -19.82
C ASP A 117 -8.87 14.35 -19.97
N VAL A 118 -8.30 14.29 -21.18
CA VAL A 118 -6.96 14.81 -21.49
C VAL A 118 -6.97 15.92 -22.53
N ALA A 119 -8.12 16.25 -23.13
CA ALA A 119 -8.23 17.23 -24.20
C ALA A 119 -7.67 18.60 -23.80
N ASP A 120 -7.97 19.05 -22.59
CA ASP A 120 -7.49 20.33 -22.02
C ASP A 120 -5.96 20.38 -21.82
N TRP A 121 -5.31 19.22 -21.84
CA TRP A 121 -3.86 19.09 -21.70
C TRP A 121 -3.14 18.92 -23.04
N ILE A 122 -3.85 18.66 -24.14
CA ILE A 122 -3.25 18.52 -25.47
C ILE A 122 -2.72 19.90 -25.90
N GLY A 123 -1.41 19.98 -26.12
CA GLY A 123 -0.73 21.24 -26.47
C GLY A 123 -0.32 22.11 -25.29
N ALA A 124 -0.76 21.81 -24.06
CA ALA A 124 -0.29 22.50 -22.86
C ALA A 124 1.21 22.25 -22.64
N SER A 125 1.96 23.32 -22.41
CA SER A 125 3.41 23.28 -22.13
C SER A 125 3.72 22.60 -20.79
N ASP A 126 4.95 22.09 -20.64
CA ASP A 126 5.44 21.55 -19.36
C ASP A 126 5.30 22.54 -18.21
N ARG A 127 5.42 23.84 -18.50
CA ARG A 127 5.27 24.89 -17.49
C ARG A 127 3.83 25.01 -17.01
N GLU A 128 2.86 25.00 -17.92
CA GLU A 128 1.42 25.06 -17.58
C GLU A 128 1.00 23.82 -16.79
N ARG A 129 1.41 22.63 -17.25
CA ARG A 129 1.20 21.36 -16.55
C ARG A 129 1.81 21.39 -15.15
N GLY A 130 3.02 21.93 -15.02
CA GLY A 130 3.71 22.07 -13.73
C GLY A 130 2.98 23.01 -12.76
N VAL A 131 2.49 24.16 -13.25
CA VAL A 131 1.69 25.09 -12.43
C VAL A 131 0.42 24.42 -11.91
N ALA A 132 -0.33 23.75 -12.80
CA ALA A 132 -1.55 23.06 -12.41
C ALA A 132 -1.31 21.92 -11.40
N LEU A 133 -0.22 21.16 -11.57
CA LEU A 133 0.18 20.15 -10.59
C LEU A 133 0.45 20.77 -9.21
N HIS A 134 1.16 21.90 -9.15
CA HIS A 134 1.37 22.61 -7.88
C HIS A 134 0.05 23.05 -7.24
N ASP A 135 -0.89 23.56 -8.04
CA ASP A 135 -2.17 24.03 -7.53
C ASP A 135 -3.03 22.87 -7.00
N LEU A 136 -3.03 21.72 -7.69
CA LEU A 136 -3.68 20.49 -7.25
C LEU A 136 -3.07 19.98 -5.93
N LEU A 137 -1.74 19.94 -5.84
CA LEU A 137 -1.05 19.52 -4.62
C LEU A 137 -1.35 20.45 -3.44
N GLY A 138 -1.41 21.76 -3.67
CA GLY A 138 -1.80 22.74 -2.66
C GLY A 138 -3.27 22.63 -2.24
N LEU A 139 -4.17 22.31 -3.18
CA LEU A 139 -5.57 22.03 -2.86
C LEU A 139 -5.71 20.79 -1.98
N ALA A 140 -5.03 19.70 -2.33
CA ALA A 140 -5.05 18.46 -1.54
C ALA A 140 -4.57 18.69 -0.10
N GLU A 141 -3.54 19.51 0.10
CA GLU A 141 -3.05 19.87 1.44
C GLU A 141 -4.11 20.64 2.25
N ARG A 142 -4.78 21.63 1.63
CA ARG A 142 -5.87 22.35 2.30
C ARG A 142 -7.02 21.43 2.70
N ILE A 143 -7.39 20.46 1.84
CA ILE A 143 -8.42 19.48 2.15
C ILE A 143 -8.01 18.61 3.34
N LEU A 144 -6.78 18.11 3.34
CA LEU A 144 -6.26 17.28 4.44
C LEU A 144 -6.19 18.07 5.75
N ALA A 145 -5.73 19.33 5.71
CA ALA A 145 -5.67 20.20 6.88
C ALA A 145 -7.06 20.58 7.42
N ALA A 146 -8.06 20.71 6.53
CA ALA A 146 -9.43 21.01 6.91
C ALA A 146 -10.21 19.78 7.41
N THR A 147 -9.67 18.57 7.21
CA THR A 147 -10.34 17.33 7.65
C THR A 147 -10.11 17.17 9.16
N PRO A 148 -11.15 17.24 10.00
CA PRO A 148 -10.98 17.06 11.45
C PRO A 148 -10.44 15.67 11.74
N GLU A 149 -9.60 15.55 12.79
CA GLU A 149 -9.15 14.25 13.27
C GLU A 149 -10.35 13.33 13.45
N ARG A 150 -10.31 12.18 12.78
CA ARG A 150 -11.36 11.19 12.83
C ARG A 150 -11.43 10.70 14.27
N ARG A 151 -12.38 11.24 15.05
CA ARG A 151 -12.63 10.75 16.41
C ARG A 151 -12.90 9.26 16.28
N LEU A 152 -12.01 8.44 16.85
CA LEU A 152 -12.26 7.01 16.99
C LEU A 152 -13.63 6.90 17.69
N ALA A 153 -14.59 6.28 17.01
CA ALA A 153 -15.87 5.99 17.62
C ALA A 153 -15.57 5.23 18.93
N PRO A 154 -16.17 5.63 20.07
CA PRO A 154 -15.98 4.88 21.29
C PRO A 154 -16.34 3.42 21.03
N GLU A 155 -15.48 2.52 21.49
CA GLU A 155 -15.66 1.08 21.33
C GLU A 155 -17.08 0.72 21.77
N LEU A 156 -17.90 0.22 20.84
CA LEU A 156 -19.27 -0.17 21.15
C LEU A 156 -19.21 -1.32 22.16
N ALA A 157 -19.32 -0.99 23.44
CA ALA A 157 -19.39 -1.96 24.52
C ALA A 157 -20.75 -2.65 24.43
N PHE A 158 -20.80 -3.81 23.76
CA PHE A 158 -21.98 -4.65 23.74
C PHE A 158 -22.32 -5.10 25.17
N PRO A 159 -23.60 -5.01 25.60
CA PRO A 159 -24.01 -5.53 26.89
C PRO A 159 -23.73 -7.03 26.97
N ARG A 160 -22.99 -7.43 28.01
CA ARG A 160 -22.73 -8.84 28.31
C ARG A 160 -23.97 -9.44 28.95
N PHE A 161 -24.73 -10.23 28.21
CA PHE A 161 -25.81 -11.03 28.78
C PHE A 161 -25.21 -12.27 29.47
N SER A 162 -25.31 -12.34 30.80
CA SER A 162 -25.09 -13.58 31.53
C SER A 162 -26.33 -14.47 31.40
N SER A 163 -26.14 -15.68 30.85
CA SER A 163 -27.18 -16.71 30.89
C SER A 163 -26.98 -17.53 32.16
N GLU A 164 -27.59 -17.09 33.25
CA GLU A 164 -27.74 -17.98 34.41
C GLU A 164 -28.79 -19.04 34.06
N ARG A 165 -28.31 -20.27 33.82
CA ARG A 165 -29.16 -21.46 33.79
C ARG A 165 -29.64 -21.72 35.22
N ARG A 166 -30.90 -21.37 35.53
CA ARG A 166 -31.59 -21.96 36.69
C ARG A 166 -31.83 -23.44 36.38
N ALA A 167 -31.10 -24.30 37.06
CA ALA A 167 -31.47 -25.71 37.20
C ALA A 167 -32.69 -25.77 38.13
N ALA A 168 -33.76 -26.41 37.65
CA ALA A 168 -34.83 -26.93 38.47
C ALA A 168 -34.58 -28.43 38.67
#